data_AF-A0A383BMW8-F1
#
_entry.id   AF-A0A383BMW8-F1
#
_cell.length_a   1.000
_cell.length_b   1.000
_cell.length_c   1.000
_cell.angle_alpha   90.00
_cell.angle_beta   90.00
_cell.angle_gamma   90.00
#
_symmetry.space_group_name_H-M   'P 1'
#
loop_
_entity.id
_entity.type
_entity.pdbx_description
1 polymer ?
#
loop_
_entity_poly.entity_id
_entity_poly.type
_entity_poly.pdbx_seq_one_letter_code
_entity_poly.pdbx_strand_id
1 'polypeptide(L)'
;MKRFLPLFILTGLLFGQDVLILKSGESYNGTFIRRLGFSSVVFQVEGENDSTKFPMKDVAMIKTSDGELTYPFKIPTKEKDSSILWAQTDFDTLIMNNGTTYFGEYSKIEREIVYFKPQNTFAFSAISIKQIQSLKLKDGQIIIGEQDWKKKIVLTCCVITVVFFLLILIGGGITTTSSGGGGGGYLIGDTVPIQ
;
A
#
# COMPACT_ATOMS: atom_id res chain seq x y z
N MET A 1 -14.22 -32.85 -57.38
CA MET A 1 -12.85 -32.72 -56.82
C MET A 1 -12.98 -32.12 -55.43
N LYS A 2 -12.77 -32.94 -54.39
CA LYS A 2 -12.94 -32.57 -52.99
C LYS A 2 -11.79 -31.62 -52.61
N ARG A 3 -12.08 -30.34 -52.43
CA ARG A 3 -11.12 -29.34 -51.95
C ARG A 3 -10.85 -29.65 -50.48
N PHE A 4 -9.77 -30.38 -50.22
CA PHE A 4 -9.22 -30.63 -48.89
C PHE A 4 -8.64 -29.30 -48.40
N LEU A 5 -9.47 -28.49 -47.74
CA LEU A 5 -8.96 -27.37 -46.95
C LEU A 5 -8.08 -27.98 -45.86
N PRO A 6 -6.82 -27.54 -45.70
CA PRO A 6 -5.97 -28.05 -44.64
C PRO A 6 -6.51 -27.47 -43.32
N LEU A 7 -7.30 -28.27 -42.61
CA LEU A 7 -7.80 -27.96 -41.27
C LEU A 7 -6.67 -27.72 -40.23
N PHE A 8 -5.41 -27.85 -40.62
CA PHE A 8 -4.23 -27.63 -39.77
C PHE A 8 -3.92 -26.16 -39.46
N ILE A 9 -4.56 -25.18 -40.14
CA ILE A 9 -4.35 -23.76 -39.83
C ILE A 9 -5.36 -23.25 -38.78
N LEU A 10 -6.45 -23.99 -38.52
CA LEU A 10 -7.49 -23.54 -37.59
C LEU A 10 -7.20 -23.88 -36.12
N THR A 11 -6.26 -24.78 -35.84
CA THR A 11 -5.80 -25.02 -34.47
C THR A 11 -4.81 -23.95 -33.99
N GLY A 12 -4.07 -23.29 -34.89
CA GLY A 12 -3.14 -22.20 -34.52
C GLY A 12 -3.82 -20.85 -34.28
N LEU A 13 -5.02 -20.63 -34.85
CA LEU A 13 -5.75 -19.37 -34.74
C LEU A 13 -6.51 -19.19 -33.40
N LEU A 14 -6.62 -20.25 -32.58
CA LEU A 14 -7.41 -20.24 -31.35
C LEU A 14 -6.59 -20.14 -30.07
N PHE A 15 -5.26 -20.25 -30.14
CA PHE A 15 -4.41 -20.12 -28.97
C PHE A 15 -3.84 -18.71 -28.94
N GLY A 16 -4.15 -17.96 -27.87
CA GLY A 16 -3.64 -16.62 -27.65
C GLY A 16 -2.13 -16.61 -27.88
N GLN A 17 -1.68 -15.73 -28.77
CA GLN A 17 -0.29 -15.64 -29.19
C GLN A 17 0.50 -14.88 -28.13
N ASP A 18 0.78 -15.57 -27.03
CA ASP A 18 1.64 -15.08 -25.99
C ASP A 18 3.09 -15.16 -26.44
N VAL A 19 3.94 -14.29 -25.88
CA VAL A 19 5.37 -14.24 -26.20
C VAL A 19 6.17 -14.33 -24.91
N LEU A 20 6.96 -15.39 -24.78
CA LEU A 20 7.92 -15.57 -23.68
C LEU A 20 9.29 -15.04 -24.11
N ILE A 21 9.85 -14.12 -23.34
CA ILE A 21 11.16 -13.51 -23.57
C ILE A 21 12.10 -13.96 -22.45
N LEU A 22 13.24 -14.52 -22.84
CA LEU A 22 14.32 -14.91 -21.93
C LEU A 22 15.31 -13.75 -21.73
N LYS A 23 16.03 -13.80 -20.61
CA LYS A 23 17.11 -12.84 -20.30
C LYS A 23 18.31 -12.98 -21.25
N SER A 24 18.43 -14.11 -21.94
CA SER A 24 19.40 -14.31 -23.03
C SER A 24 19.11 -13.42 -24.25
N GLY A 25 17.89 -12.89 -24.36
CA GLY A 25 17.40 -12.18 -25.54
C GLY A 25 16.62 -13.07 -26.50
N GLU A 26 16.52 -14.37 -26.23
CA GLU A 26 15.68 -15.29 -27.01
C GLU A 26 14.20 -15.08 -26.70
N SER A 27 13.34 -15.26 -27.71
CA SER A 27 11.90 -15.15 -27.58
C SER A 27 11.17 -16.32 -28.22
N TYR A 28 10.12 -16.80 -27.56
CA TYR A 28 9.29 -17.90 -28.00
C TYR A 28 7.85 -17.42 -28.12
N ASN A 29 7.26 -17.58 -29.29
CA ASN A 29 5.82 -17.41 -29.48
C ASN A 29 5.12 -18.69 -29.03
N GLY A 30 3.90 -18.56 -28.49
CA GLY A 30 3.16 -19.72 -28.01
C GLY A 30 2.07 -19.34 -27.03
N THR A 31 1.81 -20.19 -26.04
CA THR A 31 0.78 -19.96 -25.03
C THR A 31 1.31 -20.23 -23.64
N PHE A 32 1.11 -19.25 -22.75
CA PHE A 32 1.42 -19.43 -21.34
C PHE A 32 0.36 -20.33 -20.70
N ILE A 33 0.79 -21.51 -20.25
CA ILE A 33 -0.12 -22.49 -19.67
C ILE A 33 -0.32 -22.22 -18.18
N ARG A 34 0.79 -22.18 -17.42
CA ARG A 34 0.76 -21.92 -15.98
C ARG A 34 2.14 -21.67 -15.40
N ARG A 35 2.14 -21.17 -14.17
CA ARG A 35 3.31 -21.11 -13.29
C ARG A 35 3.42 -22.37 -12.43
N LEU A 36 4.63 -22.89 -12.26
CA LEU A 36 4.96 -23.91 -11.25
C LEU A 36 5.72 -23.26 -10.08
N GLY A 37 4.97 -22.57 -9.21
CA GLY A 37 5.52 -21.89 -8.04
C GLY A 37 6.57 -20.83 -8.39
N PHE A 38 7.69 -20.81 -7.67
CA PHE A 38 8.79 -19.85 -7.91
C PHE A 38 9.90 -20.41 -8.81
N SER A 39 9.82 -21.67 -9.23
CA SER A 39 10.94 -22.35 -9.90
C SER A 39 10.86 -22.27 -11.43
N SER A 40 9.67 -22.43 -12.01
CA SER A 40 9.51 -22.55 -13.46
C SER A 40 8.15 -22.09 -13.99
N VAL A 41 8.14 -21.81 -15.29
CA VAL A 41 6.96 -21.51 -16.11
C VAL A 41 6.76 -22.66 -17.10
N VAL A 42 5.51 -23.04 -17.31
CA VAL A 42 5.11 -23.97 -18.37
C VAL A 42 4.54 -23.16 -19.53
N PHE A 43 5.19 -23.26 -20.69
CA PHE A 43 4.85 -22.52 -21.89
C PHE A 43 4.80 -23.48 -23.08
N GLN A 44 3.71 -23.47 -23.83
CA GLN A 44 3.57 -24.26 -25.04
C GLN A 44 4.10 -23.44 -26.21
N VAL A 45 5.22 -23.84 -26.80
CA VAL A 45 5.85 -23.12 -27.91
C VAL A 45 5.08 -23.39 -29.20
N GLU A 46 4.91 -22.36 -30.02
CA GLU A 46 4.25 -22.46 -31.33
C GLU A 46 4.99 -23.47 -32.22
N GLY A 47 4.24 -24.44 -32.77
CA GLY A 47 4.80 -25.52 -33.58
C GLY A 47 5.24 -26.76 -32.79
N GLU A 48 5.25 -26.70 -31.45
CA GLU A 48 5.45 -27.86 -30.58
C GLU A 48 4.10 -28.39 -30.07
N ASN A 49 3.94 -29.72 -30.06
CA ASN A 49 2.73 -30.34 -29.49
C ASN A 49 2.77 -30.35 -27.95
N ASP A 50 3.98 -30.38 -27.37
CA ASP A 50 4.19 -30.47 -25.93
C ASP A 50 4.53 -29.11 -25.32
N SER A 51 4.24 -28.96 -24.03
CA SER A 51 4.62 -27.77 -23.27
C SER A 51 6.04 -27.88 -22.72
N THR A 52 6.82 -26.83 -22.90
CA THR A 52 8.20 -26.72 -22.43
C THR A 52 8.26 -25.98 -21.10
N LYS A 53 9.19 -26.41 -20.23
CA LYS A 53 9.41 -25.81 -18.91
C LYS A 53 10.59 -24.86 -18.96
N PHE A 54 10.33 -23.58 -18.72
CA PHE A 54 11.36 -22.56 -18.62
C PHE A 54 11.66 -22.26 -17.15
N PRO A 55 12.92 -22.36 -16.70
CA PRO A 55 13.29 -21.98 -15.35
C PRO A 55 13.07 -20.47 -15.15
N MET A 56 12.39 -20.11 -14.07
CA MET A 56 11.96 -18.74 -13.79
C MET A 56 13.13 -17.74 -13.76
N LYS A 57 14.31 -18.21 -13.33
CA LYS A 57 15.54 -17.41 -13.30
C LYS A 57 15.97 -16.88 -14.68
N ASP A 58 15.62 -17.59 -15.75
CA ASP A 58 16.04 -17.28 -17.12
C ASP A 58 14.95 -16.52 -17.89
N VAL A 59 13.71 -16.52 -17.39
CA VAL A 59 12.60 -15.76 -17.97
C VAL A 59 12.73 -14.28 -17.61
N ALA A 60 12.65 -13.41 -18.61
CA ALA A 60 12.60 -11.97 -18.45
C ALA A 60 11.14 -11.50 -18.33
N MET A 61 10.32 -11.82 -19.32
CA MET A 61 8.94 -11.32 -19.45
C MET A 61 8.09 -12.28 -20.27
N ILE A 62 6.80 -12.35 -19.96
CA ILE A 62 5.80 -13.04 -20.78
C ILE A 62 4.76 -12.00 -21.16
N LYS A 63 4.59 -11.75 -22.45
CA LYS A 63 3.51 -10.92 -22.97
C LYS A 63 2.32 -11.83 -23.22
N THR A 64 1.26 -11.64 -22.45
CA THR A 64 -0.02 -12.32 -22.67
C THR A 64 -1.05 -11.33 -23.19
N SER A 65 -2.14 -11.82 -23.77
CA SER A 65 -3.27 -10.96 -24.16
C SER A 65 -3.83 -10.13 -22.99
N ASP A 66 -3.71 -10.63 -21.76
CA ASP A 66 -4.13 -9.96 -20.51
C ASP A 66 -3.09 -8.99 -19.93
N GLY A 67 -1.87 -8.93 -20.51
CA GLY A 67 -0.80 -8.02 -20.09
C GLY A 67 0.60 -8.65 -19.99
N GLU A 68 1.57 -7.87 -19.48
CA GLU A 68 2.98 -8.28 -19.35
C GLU A 68 3.27 -8.86 -17.94
N LEU A 69 3.79 -10.09 -17.89
CA LEU A 69 4.19 -10.81 -16.68
C LEU A 69 5.72 -10.82 -16.56
N THR A 70 6.30 -10.03 -15.65
CA THR A 70 7.78 -9.80 -15.56
C THR A 70 8.37 -10.23 -14.21
N TYR A 71 9.52 -10.93 -14.17
CA TYR A 71 10.16 -11.39 -12.92
C TYR A 71 10.97 -10.31 -12.18
N PRO A 72 11.03 -10.28 -10.82
CA PRO A 72 10.26 -11.09 -9.87
C PRO A 72 8.89 -10.48 -9.67
N PHE A 73 7.87 -10.94 -10.42
CA PHE A 73 6.50 -10.39 -10.53
C PHE A 73 6.26 -9.19 -9.64
N LYS A 74 6.90 -8.07 -10.03
CA LYS A 74 6.63 -6.79 -9.41
C LYS A 74 5.28 -6.42 -9.98
N ILE A 75 4.33 -6.23 -9.07
CA ILE A 75 2.97 -5.76 -9.35
C ILE A 75 3.08 -4.69 -10.43
N PRO A 76 2.41 -4.84 -11.59
CA PRO A 76 2.52 -3.87 -12.65
C PRO A 76 2.11 -2.51 -12.13
N THR A 77 3.02 -1.53 -12.21
CA THR A 77 2.72 -0.10 -12.05
C THR A 77 1.87 0.34 -13.24
N LYS A 78 0.59 -0.01 -13.19
CA LYS A 78 -0.46 0.76 -13.84
C LYS A 78 -1.16 1.53 -12.74
N GLU A 79 -0.59 2.69 -12.46
CA GLU A 79 -1.36 3.79 -11.91
C GLU A 79 -2.59 3.97 -12.78
N LYS A 80 -3.75 4.14 -12.13
CA LYS A 80 -5.04 4.55 -12.71
C LYS A 80 -5.83 3.41 -13.37
N ASP A 81 -6.95 2.89 -12.85
CA ASP A 81 -7.92 3.35 -11.86
C ASP A 81 -8.54 2.14 -11.13
N SER A 82 -8.93 2.35 -9.86
CA SER A 82 -10.09 1.72 -9.20
C SER A 82 -10.28 0.18 -9.24
N SER A 83 -9.21 -0.60 -9.42
CA SER A 83 -9.22 -2.06 -9.19
C SER A 83 -8.10 -2.54 -8.25
N ILE A 84 -7.47 -1.63 -7.50
CA ILE A 84 -6.59 -1.92 -6.36
C ILE A 84 -7.47 -2.10 -5.10
N LEU A 85 -8.36 -3.09 -5.10
CA LEU A 85 -9.18 -3.39 -3.93
C LEU A 85 -9.37 -4.88 -3.63
N TRP A 86 -8.70 -5.78 -4.36
CA TRP A 86 -8.92 -7.23 -4.21
C TRP A 86 -7.64 -8.06 -3.99
N ALA A 87 -6.49 -7.46 -3.64
CA ALA A 87 -5.30 -8.24 -3.27
C ALA A 87 -4.53 -7.71 -2.05
N GLN A 88 -4.94 -6.54 -1.51
CA GLN A 88 -4.26 -5.91 -0.37
C GLN A 88 -5.15 -5.87 0.89
N THR A 89 -6.39 -6.35 0.79
CA THR A 89 -7.40 -6.32 1.86
C THR A 89 -7.57 -7.64 2.61
N ASP A 90 -6.95 -8.73 2.16
CA ASP A 90 -7.19 -10.06 2.74
C ASP A 90 -6.06 -10.55 3.66
N PHE A 91 -4.95 -9.81 3.73
CA PHE A 91 -3.80 -10.17 4.55
C PHE A 91 -3.59 -9.20 5.69
N ASP A 92 -3.17 -9.75 6.82
CA ASP A 92 -2.70 -9.00 7.96
C ASP A 92 -1.30 -8.43 7.65
N THR A 93 -1.05 -7.22 8.12
CA THR A 93 0.20 -6.48 7.92
C THR A 93 0.97 -6.40 9.22
N LEU A 94 2.19 -6.92 9.22
CA LEU A 94 3.14 -6.85 10.33
C LEU A 94 4.32 -5.96 9.93
N ILE A 95 4.58 -4.92 10.70
CA ILE A 95 5.72 -4.01 10.53
C ILE A 95 6.67 -4.23 11.69
N MET A 96 7.93 -4.55 11.39
CA MET A 96 9.01 -4.65 12.38
C MET A 96 9.60 -3.27 12.70
N ASN A 97 10.26 -3.14 13.86
CA ASN A 97 10.96 -1.92 14.28
C ASN A 97 12.07 -1.46 13.33
N ASN A 98 12.61 -2.36 12.50
CA ASN A 98 13.60 -2.02 11.47
C ASN A 98 12.98 -1.49 10.17
N GLY A 99 11.65 -1.36 10.10
CA GLY A 99 10.91 -0.92 8.92
C GLY A 99 10.53 -2.04 7.94
N THR A 100 10.94 -3.29 8.18
CA THR A 100 10.54 -4.42 7.32
C THR A 100 9.05 -4.70 7.49
N THR A 101 8.34 -4.86 6.36
CA THR A 101 6.91 -5.16 6.33
C THR A 101 6.66 -6.57 5.83
N TYR A 102 5.79 -7.31 6.53
CA TYR A 102 5.35 -8.65 6.18
C TYR A 102 3.83 -8.68 6.00
N PHE A 103 3.39 -9.34 4.92
CA PHE A 103 1.98 -9.64 4.69
C PHE A 103 1.74 -11.13 4.96
N GLY A 104 0.63 -11.46 5.60
CA GLY A 104 0.35 -12.84 5.98
C GLY A 104 -0.89 -13.00 6.85
N GLU A 105 -0.91 -14.06 7.64
CA GLU A 105 -2.00 -14.41 8.54
C GLU A 105 -1.52 -14.38 9.98
N TYR A 106 -2.20 -13.59 10.81
CA TYR A 106 -2.07 -13.61 12.25
C TYR A 106 -2.88 -14.76 12.85
N SER A 107 -2.29 -15.51 13.78
CA SER A 107 -3.00 -16.58 14.50
C SER A 107 -3.36 -16.17 15.92
N LYS A 108 -2.36 -15.83 16.74
CA LYS A 108 -2.55 -15.50 18.15
C LYS A 108 -1.32 -14.79 18.74
N ILE A 109 -1.52 -14.19 19.91
CA ILE A 109 -0.45 -13.73 20.80
C ILE A 109 -0.46 -14.58 22.05
N GLU A 110 0.70 -15.10 22.45
CA GLU A 110 0.89 -15.84 23.69
C GLU A 110 2.26 -15.51 24.30
N ARG A 111 2.31 -15.16 25.59
CA ARG A 111 3.56 -14.88 26.32
C ARG A 111 4.51 -13.90 25.61
N GLU A 112 3.98 -12.77 25.12
CA GLU A 112 4.72 -11.76 24.35
C GLU A 112 5.27 -12.22 22.99
N ILE A 113 4.76 -13.33 22.46
CA ILE A 113 5.11 -13.87 21.14
C ILE A 113 3.88 -13.77 20.25
N VAL A 114 4.06 -13.17 19.08
CA VAL A 114 3.09 -13.15 17.99
C VAL A 114 3.37 -14.32 17.07
N TYR A 115 2.34 -15.14 16.83
CA TYR A 115 2.39 -16.20 15.84
C TYR A 115 1.85 -15.65 14.52
N PHE A 116 2.75 -15.46 13.56
CA PHE A 116 2.44 -14.88 12.25
C PHE A 116 2.95 -15.79 11.14
N LYS A 117 2.13 -16.03 10.12
CA LYS A 117 2.47 -16.82 8.95
C LYS A 117 2.57 -15.91 7.72
N PRO A 118 3.77 -15.55 7.27
CA PRO A 118 3.96 -14.79 6.03
C PRO A 118 3.35 -15.50 4.81
N GLN A 119 2.87 -14.72 3.83
CA GLN A 119 2.18 -15.20 2.62
C GLN A 119 2.96 -16.25 1.81
N ASN A 120 4.30 -16.26 1.90
CA ASN A 120 5.19 -17.17 1.17
C ASN A 120 5.75 -18.30 2.04
N THR A 121 5.14 -18.55 3.20
CA THR A 121 5.60 -19.56 4.15
C THR A 121 4.46 -20.49 4.54
N PHE A 122 4.78 -21.77 4.71
CA PHE A 122 3.80 -22.77 5.13
C PHE A 122 3.60 -22.83 6.64
N ALA A 123 4.53 -22.30 7.43
CA ALA A 123 4.55 -22.42 8.89
C ALA A 123 4.43 -21.07 9.60
N PHE A 124 3.83 -21.09 10.78
CA PHE A 124 3.81 -19.94 11.68
C PHE A 124 5.20 -19.68 12.25
N SER A 125 5.60 -18.42 12.18
CA SER A 125 6.80 -17.91 12.83
C SER A 125 6.43 -17.28 14.16
N ALA A 126 7.21 -17.60 15.19
CA ALA A 126 7.12 -16.98 16.50
C ALA A 126 7.98 -15.71 16.51
N ILE A 127 7.35 -14.56 16.69
CA ILE A 127 8.00 -13.25 16.63
C ILE A 127 7.77 -12.54 17.96
N SER A 128 8.83 -12.06 18.61
CA SER A 128 8.67 -11.30 19.86
C SER A 128 8.00 -9.95 19.58
N ILE A 129 6.99 -9.60 20.39
CA ILE A 129 6.31 -8.28 20.32
C ILE A 129 7.32 -7.13 20.42
N LYS A 130 8.43 -7.32 21.15
CA LYS A 130 9.47 -6.28 21.34
C LYS A 130 10.12 -5.83 20.04
N GLN A 131 10.06 -6.65 18.99
CA GLN A 131 10.62 -6.33 17.67
C GLN A 131 9.55 -5.78 16.71
N ILE A 132 8.28 -5.82 17.08
CA ILE A 132 7.15 -5.45 16.23
C ILE A 132 6.78 -4.00 16.49
N GLN A 133 6.77 -3.22 15.42
CA GLN A 133 6.32 -1.83 15.44
C GLN A 133 4.80 -1.76 15.37
N SER A 134 4.20 -2.50 14.44
CA SER A 134 2.75 -2.54 14.30
C SER A 134 2.26 -3.87 13.73
N LEU A 135 1.08 -4.30 14.17
CA LEU A 135 0.33 -5.39 13.60
C LEU A 135 -1.09 -4.89 13.32
N LYS A 136 -1.45 -4.84 12.04
CA LYS A 136 -2.77 -4.45 11.56
C LYS A 136 -3.42 -5.64 10.86
N LEU A 137 -4.61 -6.00 11.30
CA LEU A 137 -5.41 -7.04 10.67
C LEU A 137 -6.01 -6.58 9.35
N LYS A 138 -6.43 -7.55 8.54
CA LYS A 138 -7.08 -7.35 7.25
C LYS A 138 -8.37 -6.51 7.32
N ASP A 139 -9.09 -6.56 8.43
CA ASP A 139 -10.29 -5.73 8.70
C ASP A 139 -9.94 -4.28 9.09
N GLY A 140 -8.65 -3.97 9.19
CA GLY A 140 -8.15 -2.66 9.58
C GLY A 140 -7.89 -2.50 11.08
N GLN A 141 -8.24 -3.49 11.90
CA GLN A 141 -8.01 -3.45 13.35
C GLN A 141 -6.50 -3.51 13.65
N ILE A 142 -6.01 -2.58 14.48
CA ILE A 142 -4.62 -2.56 14.93
C ILE A 142 -4.53 -3.28 16.27
N ILE A 143 -3.82 -4.42 16.31
CA ILE A 143 -3.58 -5.21 17.54
C ILE A 143 -2.33 -4.71 18.27
N ILE A 144 -1.30 -4.31 17.52
CA ILE A 144 -0.02 -3.82 18.04
C ILE A 144 0.34 -2.53 17.30
N GLY A 145 0.83 -1.53 18.03
CA GLY A 145 1.35 -0.29 17.46
C GLY A 145 0.70 0.96 18.04
N GLU A 146 1.36 2.09 17.83
CA GLU A 146 0.90 3.39 18.32
C GLU A 146 -0.29 3.87 17.48
N GLN A 147 -1.43 4.11 18.14
CA GLN A 147 -2.60 4.73 17.52
C GLN A 147 -2.22 6.15 17.10
N ASP A 148 -2.41 6.51 15.83
CA ASP A 148 -1.93 7.73 15.18
C ASP A 148 -2.74 8.99 15.57
N TRP A 149 -3.15 9.11 16.85
CA TRP A 149 -3.93 10.25 17.38
C TRP A 149 -3.17 11.58 17.27
N LYS A 150 -1.84 11.52 17.24
CA LYS A 150 -0.95 12.69 17.20
C LYS A 150 -1.00 13.43 15.86
N LYS A 151 -1.05 12.72 14.73
CA LYS A 151 -1.09 13.36 13.39
C LYS A 151 -2.42 14.05 13.11
N LYS A 152 -3.53 13.47 13.59
CA LYS A 152 -4.86 14.04 13.45
C LYS A 152 -5.03 15.34 14.25
N ILE A 153 -4.43 15.41 15.45
CA ILE A 153 -4.42 16.63 16.27
C ILE A 153 -3.63 17.76 15.62
N VAL A 154 -2.42 17.48 15.07
CA VAL A 154 -1.59 18.52 14.45
C VAL A 154 -2.28 19.13 13.23
N LEU A 155 -2.87 18.30 12.37
CA LEU A 155 -3.56 18.78 11.18
C LEU A 155 -4.81 19.61 11.56
N THR A 156 -5.58 19.14 12.55
CA THR A 156 -6.77 19.87 13.04
C THR A 156 -6.38 21.20 13.68
N CYS A 157 -5.29 21.24 14.46
CA CYS A 157 -4.77 22.46 15.08
C CYS A 157 -4.31 23.48 14.03
N CYS A 158 -3.56 23.06 13.01
CA CYS A 158 -3.12 23.94 11.92
C CYS A 158 -4.29 24.50 11.10
N VAL A 159 -5.32 23.70 10.83
CA VAL A 159 -6.50 24.18 10.11
C VAL A 159 -7.27 25.20 10.96
N ILE A 160 -7.44 24.94 12.27
CA ILE A 160 -8.10 25.89 13.19
C ILE A 160 -7.33 27.21 13.28
N THR A 161 -6.00 27.17 13.41
CA THR A 161 -5.19 28.40 13.51
C THR A 161 -5.23 29.21 12.23
N VAL A 162 -5.15 28.57 11.05
CA VAL A 162 -5.24 29.25 9.75
C VAL A 162 -6.63 29.86 9.55
N VAL A 163 -7.71 29.15 9.89
CA VAL A 163 -9.08 29.67 9.81
C VAL A 163 -9.29 30.83 10.78
N PHE A 164 -8.78 30.74 12.00
CA PHE A 164 -8.87 31.80 13.00
C PHE A 164 -8.11 33.07 12.55
N PHE A 165 -6.90 32.92 12.01
CA PHE A 165 -6.15 34.04 11.43
C PHE A 165 -6.84 34.65 10.21
N LEU A 166 -7.44 33.83 9.35
CA LEU A 166 -8.19 34.31 8.21
C LEU A 166 -9.41 35.12 8.68
N LEU A 167 -10.17 34.62 9.65
CA LEU A 167 -11.32 35.33 10.24
C LEU A 167 -10.94 36.69 10.85
N ILE A 168 -9.77 36.80 11.48
CA ILE A 168 -9.23 38.09 11.99
C ILE A 168 -8.90 39.05 10.84
N LEU A 169 -8.45 38.55 9.69
CA LEU A 169 -8.10 39.36 8.52
C LEU A 169 -9.33 39.86 7.74
N ILE A 170 -10.42 39.08 7.67
CA ILE A 170 -11.68 39.47 7.00
C ILE A 170 -12.69 40.14 7.93
N GLY A 171 -12.62 39.92 9.25
CA GLY A 171 -13.47 40.52 10.26
C GLY A 171 -12.66 41.39 11.22
N GLY A 172 -12.78 42.71 11.06
CA GLY A 172 -12.04 43.69 11.86
C GLY A 172 -12.16 43.49 13.37
N GLY A 173 -11.01 43.63 14.05
CA GLY A 173 -10.83 44.00 15.46
C GLY A 173 -11.79 43.37 16.48
N ILE A 174 -11.33 42.34 17.20
CA ILE A 174 -11.95 41.95 18.47
C ILE A 174 -11.62 43.06 19.48
N THR A 175 -12.55 43.99 19.71
CA THR A 175 -12.43 44.98 20.79
C THR A 175 -12.58 44.25 22.13
N THR A 176 -11.48 44.09 22.85
CA THR A 176 -11.51 43.74 24.27
C THR A 176 -12.12 44.91 25.03
N THR A 177 -13.34 44.78 25.54
CA THR A 177 -13.89 45.73 26.51
C THR A 177 -13.21 45.48 27.85
N SER A 178 -12.15 46.23 28.15
CA SER A 178 -11.72 46.44 29.53
C SER A 178 -12.71 47.39 30.20
N SER A 179 -13.38 46.93 31.26
CA SER A 179 -14.16 47.80 32.14
C SER A 179 -13.18 48.63 32.99
N GLY A 180 -12.68 49.72 32.43
CA GLY A 180 -11.93 50.75 33.15
C GLY A 180 -12.89 51.64 33.93
N GLY A 181 -12.75 51.65 35.27
CA GLY A 181 -13.42 52.58 36.16
C GLY A 181 -13.01 54.02 35.85
N GLY A 182 -14.01 54.90 35.73
CA GLY A 182 -13.85 56.35 35.56
C GLY A 182 -13.18 56.99 36.78
N GLY A 183 -12.26 57.94 36.57
CA GLY A 183 -12.55 59.39 36.54
C GLY A 183 -11.85 59.98 37.77
N GLY A 184 -11.12 61.09 37.77
CA GLY A 184 -11.08 62.27 36.92
C GLY A 184 -11.02 63.46 37.89
N GLY A 185 -10.11 64.42 37.66
CA GLY A 185 -10.27 65.80 38.17
C GLY A 185 -9.54 66.20 39.45
N TYR A 186 -8.30 66.68 39.25
CA TYR A 186 -7.65 67.89 39.81
C TYR A 186 -8.46 68.80 40.78
N LEU A 187 -7.85 69.18 41.93
CA LEU A 187 -7.56 70.57 42.40
C LEU A 187 -7.62 70.80 43.93
N ILE A 188 -6.51 71.36 44.42
CA ILE A 188 -6.36 72.39 45.48
C ILE A 188 -6.59 71.98 46.94
N GLY A 189 -5.64 72.39 47.80
CA GLY A 189 -6.00 72.96 49.10
C GLY A 189 -5.25 72.38 50.30
N ASP A 190 -4.19 73.07 50.68
CA ASP A 190 -3.91 73.51 52.05
C ASP A 190 -3.48 72.49 53.13
N THR A 191 -2.19 72.56 53.41
CA THR A 191 -1.57 72.78 54.73
C THR A 191 -2.30 72.37 56.03
N VAL A 192 -1.61 71.50 56.80
CA VAL A 192 -1.17 71.71 58.22
C VAL A 192 -2.26 71.46 59.31
N PRO A 193 -1.93 71.05 60.57
CA PRO A 193 -1.08 69.97 61.12
C PRO A 193 -1.75 69.24 62.34
N ILE A 194 -0.94 68.73 63.28
CA ILE A 194 -1.19 68.27 64.69
C ILE A 194 -2.00 66.96 64.84
N GLN A 195 -1.62 65.98 65.65
CA GLN A 195 -0.77 65.91 66.84
C GLN A 195 -0.27 64.48 67.06
#